data_AF-A0A7K2Q6B7-F1
#
_entry.id   AF-A0A7K2Q6B7-F1
#
_cell.length_a   1.000
_cell.length_b   1.000
_cell.length_c   1.000
_cell.angle_alpha   90.00
_cell.angle_beta   90.00
_cell.angle_gamma   90.00
#
_symmetry.space_group_name_H-M   'P 1'
#
loop_
_entity.id
_entity.type
_entity.pdbx_description
1 polymer ?
#
loop_
_entity_poly.entity_id
_entity_poly.type
_entity_poly.pdbx_seq_one_letter_code
_entity_poly.pdbx_strand_id
1 'polypeptide(L)'
;MIFAASVAFVGGTAPASADPIEQCTATTGAIVAVDFGPFGGKVERGCDTTPTTGYELLHTGGFTTVGTVHDGDGFICRIGNGSETQYPTPDKEDCVLTPQATAYWSYWIASPGQKNWTYSPLGAMARTPKAGDVDAWVFGGTDSGGTSGKPSFSPDDVRAGGGTTPDPTVPTAPPTVPAGKVDAPAAIRWITGKLTDGERVVDDGATAPNHFLTTETVFALVSADPKSPAAKKAADFLATPAQTDAYAYPAGKDGIPDATAAARLALVAE
;
A
#
# COMPACT_ATOMS: atom_id res chain seq x y z
N MET A 1 53.83 3.25 -41.95
CA MET A 1 53.30 3.37 -40.58
C MET A 1 52.16 4.36 -40.61
N ILE A 2 50.91 3.89 -40.54
CA ILE A 2 49.72 4.74 -40.42
C ILE A 2 49.06 4.32 -39.11
N PHE A 3 49.09 5.20 -38.10
CA PHE A 3 48.40 5.00 -36.84
C PHE A 3 46.93 5.38 -37.02
N ALA A 4 46.02 4.41 -36.92
CA ALA A 4 44.59 4.66 -36.84
C ALA A 4 44.23 4.86 -35.35
N ALA A 5 43.76 6.07 -35.02
CA ALA A 5 43.26 6.40 -33.69
C ALA A 5 41.80 5.93 -33.57
N SER A 6 41.55 4.95 -32.71
CA SER A 6 40.20 4.50 -32.36
C SER A 6 39.61 5.45 -31.32
N VAL A 7 38.54 6.16 -31.68
CA VAL A 7 37.76 6.97 -30.73
C VAL A 7 36.72 6.04 -30.09
N ALA A 8 36.86 5.78 -28.80
CA ALA A 8 35.85 5.07 -28.02
C ALA A 8 34.71 6.05 -27.67
N PHE A 9 33.52 5.82 -28.21
CA PHE A 9 32.30 6.48 -27.75
C PHE A 9 31.90 5.87 -26.40
N VAL A 10 32.09 6.62 -25.32
CA VAL A 10 31.48 6.32 -24.03
C VAL A 10 30.04 6.83 -24.07
N GLY A 11 29.10 5.94 -24.39
CA GLY A 11 27.67 6.22 -24.26
C GLY A 11 27.30 6.26 -22.78
N GLY A 12 27.17 7.46 -22.21
CA GLY A 12 26.55 7.63 -20.91
C GLY A 12 25.06 7.29 -21.01
N THR A 13 24.61 6.30 -20.25
CA THR A 13 23.18 6.13 -19.95
C THR A 13 22.72 7.37 -19.21
N ALA A 14 21.92 8.22 -19.86
CA ALA A 14 21.22 9.29 -19.17
C ALA A 14 20.36 8.67 -18.05
N PRO A 15 20.26 9.30 -16.87
CA PRO A 15 19.31 8.85 -15.87
C PRO A 15 17.91 8.81 -16.50
N ALA A 16 17.16 7.75 -16.24
CA ALA A 16 15.77 7.67 -16.64
C ALA A 16 15.04 8.89 -16.06
N SER A 17 14.71 9.84 -16.92
CA SER A 17 13.90 10.99 -16.56
C SER A 17 12.44 10.57 -16.68
N ALA A 18 11.62 11.00 -15.75
CA ALA A 18 10.17 10.85 -15.84
C ALA A 18 9.66 11.35 -17.20
N ASP A 19 8.66 10.67 -17.74
CA ASP A 19 7.94 11.16 -18.90
C ASP A 19 7.31 12.53 -18.56
N PRO A 20 7.16 13.45 -19.53
CA PRO A 20 6.43 14.68 -19.30
C PRO A 20 5.02 14.38 -18.77
N ILE A 21 4.63 15.03 -17.67
CA ILE A 21 3.33 14.79 -16.99
C ILE A 21 2.14 14.76 -17.97
N GLU A 22 2.15 15.64 -18.98
CA GLU A 22 1.08 15.76 -19.97
C GLU A 22 0.93 14.53 -20.90
N GLN A 23 1.90 13.61 -20.92
CA GLN A 23 1.80 12.36 -21.67
C GLN A 23 0.98 11.30 -20.93
N CYS A 24 0.88 11.39 -19.60
CA CYS A 24 0.00 10.56 -18.82
C CYS A 24 -1.41 11.16 -18.81
N THR A 25 -2.29 10.58 -19.62
CA THR A 25 -3.67 11.02 -19.81
C THR A 25 -4.65 10.05 -19.17
N ALA A 26 -5.95 10.34 -19.21
CA ALA A 26 -6.98 9.40 -18.77
C ALA A 26 -6.97 8.06 -19.53
N THR A 27 -6.28 7.98 -20.68
CA THR A 27 -6.21 6.79 -21.53
C THR A 27 -4.79 6.33 -21.81
N THR A 28 -3.78 6.90 -21.15
CA THR A 28 -2.36 6.57 -21.38
C THR A 28 -1.56 6.76 -20.10
N GLY A 29 -0.74 5.77 -19.74
CA GLY A 29 0.14 5.87 -18.57
C GLY A 29 -0.58 6.01 -17.23
N ALA A 30 0.20 6.26 -16.18
CA ALA A 30 -0.28 6.61 -14.86
C ALA A 30 0.62 7.68 -14.24
N ILE A 31 0.08 8.42 -13.28
CA ILE A 31 0.83 9.44 -12.54
C ILE A 31 1.06 8.95 -11.12
N VAL A 32 2.25 9.19 -10.60
CA VAL A 32 2.55 9.05 -9.17
C VAL A 32 2.79 10.43 -8.56
N ALA A 33 2.32 10.61 -7.33
CA ALA A 33 2.57 11.78 -6.51
C ALA A 33 3.21 11.38 -5.19
N VAL A 34 4.18 12.16 -4.71
CA VAL A 34 4.83 11.94 -3.41
C VAL A 34 4.74 13.23 -2.60
N ASP A 35 4.15 13.14 -1.41
CA ASP A 35 4.03 14.26 -0.49
C ASP A 35 5.24 14.37 0.44
N PHE A 36 6.12 15.34 0.14
CA PHE A 36 7.25 15.68 1.01
C PHE A 36 6.91 16.77 2.04
N GLY A 37 5.64 17.20 2.14
CA GLY A 37 5.17 18.20 3.09
C GLY A 37 5.55 17.95 4.55
N PRO A 38 5.47 16.72 5.08
CA PRO A 38 5.95 16.38 6.44
C PRO A 38 7.43 16.71 6.69
N PHE A 39 8.21 16.87 5.62
CA PHE A 39 9.64 17.18 5.65
C PHE A 39 9.95 18.61 5.17
N GLY A 40 8.92 19.45 5.02
CA GLY A 40 9.03 20.83 4.54
C GLY A 40 9.13 20.98 3.02
N GLY A 41 8.90 19.90 2.27
CA GLY A 41 8.86 19.89 0.82
C GLY A 41 7.48 20.17 0.23
N LYS A 42 7.34 19.93 -1.07
CA LYS A 42 6.08 20.01 -1.81
C LYS A 42 5.62 18.63 -2.28
N VAL A 43 4.41 18.55 -2.81
CA VAL A 43 3.97 17.38 -3.57
C VAL A 43 4.68 17.38 -4.92
N GLU A 44 5.46 16.33 -5.18
CA GLU A 44 6.13 16.10 -6.45
C GLU A 44 5.36 15.08 -7.28
N ARG A 45 5.45 15.17 -8.60
CA ARG A 45 4.71 14.29 -9.52
C ARG A 45 5.63 13.68 -10.56
N GLY A 46 5.33 12.45 -10.94
CA GLY A 46 6.00 11.68 -11.98
C GLY A 46 5.00 11.01 -12.92
N CYS A 47 5.37 10.85 -14.18
CA CYS A 47 4.59 10.13 -15.18
C CYS A 47 5.40 8.95 -15.72
N ASP A 48 4.70 7.83 -15.86
CA ASP A 48 5.14 6.67 -16.63
C ASP A 48 4.04 6.35 -17.64
N THR A 49 4.37 6.35 -18.92
CA THR A 49 3.41 6.06 -20.00
C THR A 49 3.09 4.56 -20.14
N THR A 50 3.90 3.68 -19.55
CA THR A 50 3.79 2.22 -19.66
C THR A 50 4.10 1.46 -18.36
N PRO A 51 3.55 1.84 -17.19
CA PRO A 51 3.91 1.22 -15.93
C PRO A 51 3.39 -0.21 -15.86
N THR A 52 4.23 -1.15 -15.41
CA THR A 52 3.82 -2.54 -15.15
C THR A 52 3.48 -2.79 -13.68
N THR A 53 4.09 -2.01 -12.77
CA THR A 53 3.82 -2.05 -11.34
C THR A 53 3.75 -0.65 -10.73
N GLY A 54 3.13 -0.52 -9.55
CA GLY A 54 3.17 0.73 -8.78
C GLY A 54 4.58 1.12 -8.33
N TYR A 55 5.45 0.12 -8.12
CA TYR A 55 6.86 0.36 -7.78
C TYR A 55 7.65 0.90 -8.98
N GLU A 56 7.44 0.34 -10.17
CA GLU A 56 8.03 0.87 -11.40
C GLU A 56 7.49 2.26 -11.71
N LEU A 57 6.18 2.49 -11.58
CA LEU A 57 5.58 3.82 -11.72
C LEU A 57 6.27 4.85 -10.80
N LEU A 58 6.55 4.48 -9.54
CA LEU A 58 7.29 5.34 -8.61
C LEU A 58 8.71 5.67 -9.14
N HIS A 59 9.44 4.66 -9.60
CA HIS A 59 10.83 4.83 -10.05
C HIS A 59 10.95 5.55 -11.39
N THR A 60 10.20 5.10 -12.39
CA THR A 60 10.13 5.75 -13.71
C THR A 60 9.58 7.17 -13.58
N GLY A 61 8.66 7.40 -12.64
CA GLY A 61 8.18 8.73 -12.27
C GLY A 61 9.23 9.66 -11.67
N GLY A 62 10.48 9.21 -11.49
CA GLY A 62 11.62 10.02 -11.08
C GLY A 62 11.98 9.92 -9.59
N PHE A 63 11.27 9.08 -8.83
CA PHE A 63 11.53 8.91 -7.40
C PHE A 63 12.54 7.79 -7.14
N THR A 64 13.27 7.92 -6.04
CA THR A 64 14.20 6.88 -5.56
C THR A 64 13.72 6.34 -4.23
N THR A 65 13.89 5.04 -3.99
CA THR A 65 13.51 4.42 -2.71
C THR A 65 14.68 3.76 -2.00
N VAL A 66 14.51 3.56 -0.70
CA VAL A 66 15.30 2.64 0.10
C VAL A 66 14.35 1.71 0.83
N GLY A 67 14.55 0.41 0.66
CA GLY A 67 13.85 -0.63 1.40
C GLY A 67 14.29 -0.76 2.86
N THR A 68 13.60 -1.61 3.63
CA THR A 68 14.11 -2.02 4.96
C THR A 68 15.21 -3.08 4.81
N VAL A 69 16.05 -3.25 5.84
CA VAL A 69 17.02 -4.36 5.86
C VAL A 69 16.31 -5.71 5.91
N HIS A 70 15.22 -5.81 6.68
CA HIS A 70 14.46 -7.05 6.85
C HIS A 70 13.70 -7.48 5.59
N ASP A 71 13.02 -6.54 4.92
CA ASP A 71 12.05 -6.84 3.85
C ASP A 71 12.53 -6.39 2.46
N GLY A 72 13.69 -5.74 2.38
CA GLY A 72 14.22 -5.14 1.16
C GLY A 72 13.26 -4.12 0.57
N ASP A 73 13.27 -4.00 -0.76
CA ASP A 73 12.42 -3.06 -1.51
C ASP A 73 10.92 -3.38 -1.42
N GLY A 74 10.56 -4.55 -0.87
CA GLY A 74 9.17 -4.92 -0.59
C GLY A 74 8.51 -4.01 0.45
N PHE A 75 9.31 -3.37 1.31
CA PHE A 75 8.85 -2.35 2.24
C PHE A 75 9.64 -1.05 2.05
N ILE A 76 8.99 -0.04 1.48
CA ILE A 76 9.62 1.26 1.20
C ILE A 76 9.79 2.04 2.51
N CYS A 77 11.04 2.13 2.98
CA CYS A 77 11.38 2.90 4.15
C CYS A 77 11.57 4.38 3.82
N ARG A 78 12.26 4.69 2.71
CA ARG A 78 12.49 6.07 2.27
C ARG A 78 12.06 6.32 0.85
N ILE A 79 11.67 7.55 0.57
CA ILE A 79 11.45 8.08 -0.78
C ILE A 79 12.23 9.38 -0.93
N GLY A 80 12.86 9.60 -2.08
CA GLY A 80 13.43 10.87 -2.53
C GLY A 80 13.07 11.15 -3.98
N ASN A 81 13.41 12.35 -4.48
CA ASN A 81 13.16 12.76 -5.86
C ASN A 81 14.49 12.93 -6.61
N GLY A 82 14.77 12.09 -7.60
CA GLY A 82 16.07 12.05 -8.28
C GLY A 82 17.23 11.90 -7.30
N SER A 83 18.18 12.83 -7.33
CA SER A 83 19.35 12.87 -6.42
C SER A 83 19.13 13.74 -5.17
N GLU A 84 17.90 14.17 -4.91
CA GLU A 84 17.57 14.92 -3.69
C GLU A 84 17.62 14.04 -2.43
N THR A 85 17.48 14.69 -1.27
CA THR A 85 17.45 13.99 0.02
C THR A 85 16.28 13.01 0.08
N GLN A 86 16.58 11.80 0.55
CA GLN A 86 15.56 10.80 0.83
C GLN A 86 15.01 10.97 2.24
N TYR A 87 13.70 10.80 2.37
CA TYR A 87 12.97 10.98 3.63
C TYR A 87 12.22 9.72 4.06
N PRO A 88 12.06 9.47 5.37
CA PRO A 88 12.74 10.16 6.48
C PRO A 88 14.26 10.06 6.34
N THR A 89 15.02 10.90 7.03
CA THR A 89 16.49 10.86 6.99
C THR A 89 17.05 9.78 7.93
N PRO A 90 18.31 9.34 7.76
CA PRO A 90 18.91 8.30 8.61
C PRO A 90 18.95 8.60 10.10
N ASP A 91 18.91 9.87 10.53
CA ASP A 91 18.82 10.23 11.94
C ASP A 91 17.40 10.05 12.54
N LYS A 92 16.40 9.79 11.69
CA LYS A 92 14.99 9.65 12.10
C LYS A 92 14.48 8.22 12.05
N GLU A 93 15.00 7.43 11.12
CA GLU A 93 14.60 6.04 10.91
C GLU A 93 15.82 5.29 10.40
N ASP A 94 16.17 4.16 10.99
CA ASP A 94 17.34 3.36 10.63
C ASP A 94 17.04 2.41 9.45
N CYS A 95 15.77 2.22 9.11
CA CYS A 95 15.30 1.30 8.07
C CYS A 95 15.71 -0.16 8.30
N VAL A 96 15.83 -0.59 9.56
CA VAL A 96 16.19 -1.99 9.86
C VAL A 96 14.96 -2.89 9.78
N LEU A 97 13.89 -2.51 10.49
CA LEU A 97 12.63 -3.23 10.57
C LEU A 97 11.51 -2.44 9.89
N THR A 98 10.38 -3.08 9.64
CA THR A 98 9.16 -2.39 9.23
C THR A 98 8.78 -1.33 10.27
N PRO A 99 8.66 -0.04 9.87
CA PRO A 99 8.19 1.02 10.74
C PRO A 99 6.80 0.73 11.30
N GLN A 100 6.55 1.21 12.51
CA GLN A 100 5.23 1.11 13.13
C GLN A 100 4.20 1.92 12.33
N ALA A 101 2.92 1.52 12.37
CA ALA A 101 1.81 2.18 11.65
C ALA A 101 1.59 3.67 12.02
N THR A 102 2.35 4.19 12.99
CA THR A 102 2.36 5.59 13.41
C THR A 102 3.20 6.51 12.52
N ALA A 103 4.17 5.98 11.75
CA ALA A 103 5.01 6.77 10.85
C ALA A 103 5.62 5.92 9.73
N TYR A 104 4.98 5.88 8.56
CA TYR A 104 5.47 5.15 7.39
C TYR A 104 4.99 5.81 6.09
N TRP A 105 5.54 5.38 4.95
CA TRP A 105 5.03 5.76 3.63
C TRP A 105 3.77 4.97 3.28
N SER A 106 2.63 5.60 3.48
CA SER A 106 1.31 5.07 3.13
C SER A 106 1.05 5.19 1.63
N TYR A 107 0.43 4.16 1.03
CA TYR A 107 0.21 4.05 -0.42
C TYR A 107 -1.28 4.18 -0.77
N TRP A 108 -1.59 5.13 -1.63
CA TRP A 108 -2.96 5.52 -1.98
C TRP A 108 -3.17 5.48 -3.48
N ILE A 109 -4.37 5.12 -3.91
CA ILE A 109 -4.70 4.93 -5.32
C ILE A 109 -6.04 5.59 -5.67
N ALA A 110 -6.17 6.04 -6.91
CA ALA A 110 -7.41 6.50 -7.49
C ALA A 110 -7.46 6.29 -9.01
N SER A 111 -8.50 5.60 -9.48
CA SER A 111 -8.77 5.41 -10.92
C SER A 111 -9.45 6.63 -11.55
N PRO A 112 -9.49 6.74 -12.90
CA PRO A 112 -10.17 7.84 -13.59
C PRO A 112 -11.58 8.10 -13.06
N GLY A 113 -11.88 9.37 -12.77
CA GLY A 113 -13.18 9.80 -12.25
C GLY A 113 -13.39 9.61 -10.74
N GLN A 114 -12.46 8.97 -10.03
CA GLN A 114 -12.50 8.90 -8.57
C GLN A 114 -12.00 10.20 -7.96
N LYS A 115 -12.81 10.76 -7.07
CA LYS A 115 -12.55 12.04 -6.38
C LYS A 115 -11.86 11.90 -5.03
N ASN A 116 -11.75 10.67 -4.52
CA ASN A 116 -11.21 10.38 -3.21
C ASN A 116 -10.10 9.33 -3.34
N TRP A 117 -9.07 9.47 -2.51
CA TRP A 117 -8.04 8.47 -2.34
C TRP A 117 -8.56 7.23 -1.63
N THR A 118 -8.11 6.07 -2.11
CA THR A 118 -8.33 4.78 -1.45
C THR A 118 -6.98 4.24 -1.00
N TYR A 119 -6.87 3.78 0.25
CA TYR A 119 -5.67 3.10 0.71
C TYR A 119 -5.48 1.82 -0.13
N SER A 120 -4.28 1.59 -0.65
CA SER A 120 -4.05 0.46 -1.54
C SER A 120 -4.15 -0.86 -0.78
N PRO A 121 -4.98 -1.82 -1.24
CA PRO A 121 -5.02 -3.17 -0.65
C PRO A 121 -3.81 -4.02 -1.07
N LEU A 122 -3.01 -3.56 -2.03
CA LEU A 122 -1.83 -4.23 -2.55
C LEU A 122 -0.59 -3.37 -2.35
N GLY A 123 0.54 -4.01 -2.05
CA GLY A 123 1.85 -3.34 -2.10
C GLY A 123 2.20 -2.89 -3.53
N ALA A 124 3.09 -1.90 -3.65
CA ALA A 124 3.47 -1.29 -4.93
C ALA A 124 4.05 -2.29 -5.95
N MET A 125 4.72 -3.35 -5.46
CA MET A 125 5.25 -4.44 -6.29
C MET A 125 4.15 -5.31 -6.92
N ALA A 126 2.98 -5.42 -6.27
CA ALA A 126 1.89 -6.30 -6.69
C ALA A 126 0.75 -5.55 -7.41
N ARG A 127 0.65 -4.23 -7.24
CA ARG A 127 -0.34 -3.44 -7.95
C ARG A 127 0.12 -3.18 -9.38
N THR A 128 -0.77 -3.43 -10.35
CA THR A 128 -0.60 -3.06 -11.76
C THR A 128 -1.47 -1.84 -12.09
N PRO A 129 -0.89 -0.63 -12.23
CA PRO A 129 -1.64 0.57 -12.59
C PRO A 129 -2.29 0.42 -13.97
N LYS A 130 -3.48 1.01 -14.13
CA LYS A 130 -4.15 1.11 -15.43
C LYS A 130 -3.95 2.50 -16.01
N ALA A 131 -4.21 2.61 -17.32
CA ALA A 131 -4.23 3.89 -18.01
C ALA A 131 -5.12 4.91 -17.28
N GLY A 132 -4.56 6.07 -16.95
CA GLY A 132 -5.21 7.16 -16.23
C GLY A 132 -5.32 6.95 -14.71
N ASP A 133 -4.77 5.88 -14.15
CA ASP A 133 -4.68 5.77 -12.69
C ASP A 133 -3.74 6.85 -12.13
N VAL A 134 -3.99 7.23 -10.88
CA VAL A 134 -3.06 8.02 -10.08
C VAL A 134 -2.77 7.33 -8.77
N ASP A 135 -1.51 7.42 -8.37
CA ASP A 135 -0.95 6.85 -7.17
C ASP A 135 -0.39 7.96 -6.28
N ALA A 136 -0.48 7.81 -4.97
CA ALA A 136 0.10 8.76 -4.03
C ALA A 136 0.82 8.07 -2.87
N TRP A 137 1.93 8.68 -2.46
CA TRP A 137 2.70 8.31 -1.28
C TRP A 137 2.71 9.45 -0.28
N VAL A 138 2.34 9.15 0.97
CA VAL A 138 2.28 10.14 2.06
C VAL A 138 2.94 9.56 3.29
N PHE A 139 3.83 10.33 3.92
CA PHE A 139 4.48 9.92 5.16
C PHE A 139 3.64 10.32 6.38
N GLY A 140 3.29 9.35 7.21
CA GLY A 140 2.53 9.60 8.44
C GLY A 140 1.94 8.34 9.05
N GLY A 141 1.09 8.53 10.04
CA GLY A 141 0.35 7.44 10.68
C GLY A 141 -1.01 7.22 10.04
N THR A 142 -1.45 5.96 9.99
CA THR A 142 -2.82 5.59 9.62
C THR A 142 -3.44 4.74 10.73
N ASP A 143 -4.77 4.64 10.74
CA ASP A 143 -5.43 3.54 11.41
C ASP A 143 -5.19 2.21 10.67
N SER A 144 -5.56 1.09 11.31
CA SER A 144 -5.38 -0.26 10.76
C SER A 144 -6.17 -0.52 9.48
N GLY A 145 -7.18 0.30 9.18
CA GLY A 145 -8.00 0.19 7.97
C GLY A 145 -7.62 1.15 6.85
N GLY A 146 -6.59 2.00 7.05
CA GLY A 146 -6.24 3.05 6.10
C GLY A 146 -7.37 4.09 5.90
N THR A 147 -8.22 4.32 6.91
CA THR A 147 -9.31 5.31 6.83
C THR A 147 -8.89 6.72 7.26
N SER A 148 -7.70 6.84 7.83
CA SER A 148 -7.02 8.07 8.23
C SER A 148 -5.62 8.15 7.62
N GLY A 149 -4.99 9.33 7.67
CA GLY A 149 -3.66 9.56 7.08
C GLY A 149 -3.66 9.72 5.55
N LYS A 150 -4.83 9.87 4.93
CA LYS A 150 -4.96 10.10 3.49
C LYS A 150 -4.29 11.40 3.02
N PRO A 151 -3.93 11.51 1.72
CA PRO A 151 -3.36 12.73 1.18
C PRO A 151 -4.24 13.95 1.42
N SER A 152 -3.60 15.10 1.65
CA SER A 152 -4.26 16.39 1.85
C SER A 152 -4.73 17.04 0.53
N PHE A 153 -4.20 16.57 -0.60
CA PHE A 153 -4.61 16.92 -1.96
C PHE A 153 -5.56 15.88 -2.54
N SER A 154 -6.30 16.23 -3.59
CA SER A 154 -7.22 15.34 -4.31
C SER A 154 -6.53 14.59 -5.45
N PRO A 155 -7.08 13.46 -5.93
CA PRO A 155 -6.60 12.79 -7.14
C PRO A 155 -6.53 13.72 -8.37
N ASP A 156 -7.47 14.64 -8.52
CA ASP A 156 -7.53 15.54 -9.67
C ASP A 156 -6.43 16.60 -9.64
N ASP A 157 -5.95 17.00 -8.46
CA ASP A 157 -4.85 17.96 -8.31
C ASP A 157 -3.55 17.45 -8.95
N VAL A 158 -3.38 16.13 -9.04
CA VAL A 158 -2.15 15.53 -9.56
C VAL A 158 -2.23 15.08 -11.02
N ARG A 159 -3.43 14.99 -11.61
CA ARG A 159 -3.61 14.61 -13.03
C ARG A 159 -3.02 15.62 -14.01
N ALA A 160 -2.74 15.16 -15.24
CA ALA A 160 -2.38 16.02 -16.37
C ALA A 160 -3.52 17.03 -16.67
N GLY A 161 -3.18 18.30 -16.91
CA GLY A 161 -4.14 19.41 -17.03
C GLY A 161 -4.37 20.24 -15.76
N GLY A 162 -3.84 19.79 -14.62
CA GLY A 162 -3.60 20.62 -13.44
C GLY A 162 -4.55 20.43 -12.25
N GLY A 163 -3.96 20.28 -11.07
CA GLY A 163 -3.89 21.39 -10.14
C GLY A 163 -2.45 21.91 -10.05
N THR A 164 -2.23 23.21 -10.24
CA THR A 164 -1.15 23.87 -9.48
C THR A 164 -1.43 23.57 -8.02
N THR A 165 -0.46 23.04 -7.28
CA THR A 165 -0.57 22.85 -5.82
C THR A 165 -1.22 24.09 -5.22
N PRO A 166 -2.35 23.99 -4.51
CA PRO A 166 -2.78 25.10 -3.67
C PRO A 166 -1.64 25.38 -2.70
N ASP A 167 -1.10 26.60 -2.75
CA ASP A 167 -0.41 27.22 -1.62
C ASP A 167 -1.28 26.98 -0.37
N PRO A 168 -0.76 26.51 0.80
CA PRO A 168 -1.60 26.16 1.93
C PRO A 168 -2.17 27.41 2.60
N THR A 169 -3.20 27.99 1.98
CA THR A 169 -4.15 28.93 2.57
C THR A 169 -5.56 28.45 2.26
N VAL A 170 -5.92 27.31 2.88
CA VAL A 170 -7.31 26.81 2.91
C VAL A 170 -7.83 26.90 4.35
N PRO A 171 -9.12 27.27 4.57
CA PRO A 171 -9.69 27.53 5.89
C PRO A 171 -9.56 26.38 6.88
N THR A 172 -9.36 26.73 8.15
CA THR A 172 -9.06 25.84 9.30
C THR A 172 -10.22 24.94 9.75
N ALA A 173 -11.22 24.67 8.91
CA ALA A 173 -12.38 23.86 9.27
C ALA A 173 -12.74 22.85 8.17
N PRO A 174 -12.71 21.54 8.45
CA PRO A 174 -13.24 20.54 7.54
C PRO A 174 -14.73 20.80 7.27
N PRO A 175 -15.25 20.47 6.07
CA PRO A 175 -16.69 20.50 5.83
C PRO A 175 -17.38 19.61 6.86
N THR A 176 -18.34 20.19 7.60
CA THR A 176 -19.14 19.47 8.58
C THR A 176 -20.17 18.61 7.85
N VAL A 177 -19.72 17.46 7.32
CA VAL A 177 -20.63 16.38 6.92
C VAL A 177 -21.11 15.67 8.18
N PRO A 178 -22.40 15.35 8.30
CA PRO A 178 -22.86 14.45 9.36
C PRO A 178 -22.05 13.15 9.28
N ALA A 179 -21.58 12.65 10.43
CA ALA A 179 -20.88 11.37 10.47
C ALA A 179 -21.76 10.30 9.80
N GLY A 180 -21.19 9.59 8.82
CA GLY A 180 -21.82 8.41 8.25
C GLY A 180 -22.12 7.41 9.37
N LYS A 181 -23.29 6.77 9.32
CA LYS A 181 -23.60 5.71 10.27
C LYS A 181 -23.02 4.39 9.76
N VAL A 182 -22.24 3.72 10.59
CA VAL A 182 -21.81 2.34 10.33
C VAL A 182 -22.99 1.42 10.61
N ASP A 183 -23.45 0.69 9.61
CA ASP A 183 -24.46 -0.37 9.76
C ASP A 183 -23.74 -1.68 10.11
N ALA A 184 -23.52 -1.90 11.41
CA ALA A 184 -22.87 -3.11 11.91
C ALA A 184 -23.57 -4.40 11.43
N PRO A 185 -24.92 -4.51 11.45
CA PRO A 185 -25.60 -5.65 10.83
C PRO A 185 -25.27 -5.86 9.36
N ALA A 186 -25.18 -4.80 8.55
CA ALA A 186 -24.80 -4.90 7.14
C ALA A 186 -23.35 -5.36 6.97
N ALA A 187 -22.43 -4.83 7.78
CA ALA A 187 -21.04 -5.25 7.80
C ALA A 187 -20.91 -6.74 8.13
N ILE A 188 -21.62 -7.24 9.15
CA ILE A 188 -21.61 -8.65 9.54
C ILE A 188 -22.14 -9.57 8.43
N ARG A 189 -23.21 -9.15 7.73
CA ARG A 189 -23.70 -9.90 6.56
C ARG A 189 -22.67 -9.95 5.44
N TRP A 190 -21.99 -8.83 5.17
CA TRP A 190 -20.94 -8.76 4.16
C TRP A 190 -19.74 -9.65 4.52
N ILE A 191 -19.25 -9.57 5.76
CA ILE A 191 -18.14 -10.40 6.26
C ILE A 191 -18.49 -11.88 6.17
N THR A 192 -19.69 -12.27 6.59
CA THR A 192 -20.15 -13.67 6.50
C THR A 192 -20.21 -14.14 5.04
N GLY A 193 -20.62 -13.27 4.12
CA GLY A 193 -20.65 -13.56 2.68
C GLY A 193 -19.26 -13.69 2.03
N LYS A 194 -18.18 -13.28 2.71
CA LYS A 194 -16.80 -13.44 2.25
C LYS A 194 -16.17 -14.78 2.62
N LEU A 195 -16.83 -15.59 3.45
CA LEU A 195 -16.35 -16.91 3.81
C LEU A 195 -16.65 -17.92 2.69
N THR A 196 -15.60 -18.42 2.05
CA THR A 196 -15.66 -19.58 1.17
C THR A 196 -16.05 -20.81 2.01
N ASP A 197 -17.05 -21.55 1.53
CA ASP A 197 -17.68 -22.68 2.22
C ASP A 197 -18.18 -22.34 3.66
N GLY A 198 -18.28 -21.06 3.99
CA GLY A 198 -18.64 -20.58 5.33
C GLY A 198 -17.56 -20.80 6.41
N GLU A 199 -16.31 -21.08 6.03
CA GLU A 199 -15.26 -21.45 7.00
C GLU A 199 -13.95 -20.67 6.85
N ARG A 200 -13.65 -20.09 5.69
CA ARG A 200 -12.36 -19.45 5.46
C ARG A 200 -12.47 -18.30 4.46
N VAL A 201 -11.62 -17.30 4.61
CA VAL A 201 -11.41 -16.30 3.56
C VAL A 201 -10.41 -16.85 2.55
N VAL A 202 -10.72 -16.69 1.27
CA VAL A 202 -9.81 -17.00 0.16
C VAL A 202 -9.70 -15.73 -0.68
N ASP A 203 -8.48 -15.26 -0.91
CA ASP A 203 -8.25 -14.07 -1.74
C ASP A 203 -8.69 -14.34 -3.19
N ASP A 204 -9.12 -13.29 -3.89
CA ASP A 204 -9.58 -13.41 -5.28
C ASP A 204 -8.46 -14.00 -6.16
N GLY A 205 -8.74 -15.14 -6.80
CA GLY A 205 -7.78 -15.85 -7.65
C GLY A 205 -6.85 -16.81 -6.91
N ALA A 206 -6.89 -16.86 -5.57
CA ALA A 206 -6.18 -17.86 -4.78
C ALA A 206 -7.02 -19.14 -4.60
N THR A 207 -6.33 -20.25 -4.34
CA THR A 207 -6.97 -21.51 -3.90
C THR A 207 -6.67 -21.83 -2.45
N ALA A 208 -5.63 -21.22 -1.88
CA ALA A 208 -5.24 -21.40 -0.50
C ALA A 208 -6.03 -20.46 0.43
N PRO A 209 -6.32 -20.87 1.67
CA PRO A 209 -6.92 -19.99 2.67
C PRO A 209 -5.98 -18.82 3.02
N ASN A 210 -6.59 -17.66 3.26
CA ASN A 210 -5.93 -16.55 3.94
C ASN A 210 -6.21 -16.66 5.44
N HIS A 211 -5.26 -17.22 6.20
CA HIS A 211 -5.42 -17.47 7.64
C HIS A 211 -5.58 -16.19 8.45
N PHE A 212 -4.88 -15.11 8.05
CA PHE A 212 -4.97 -13.81 8.70
C PHE A 212 -6.38 -13.25 8.60
N LEU A 213 -6.92 -13.13 7.37
CA LEU A 213 -8.27 -12.61 7.16
C LEU A 213 -9.35 -13.54 7.73
N THR A 214 -9.10 -14.85 7.77
CA THR A 214 -9.99 -15.81 8.44
C THR A 214 -10.03 -15.55 9.95
N THR A 215 -8.89 -15.25 10.58
CA THR A 215 -8.82 -14.89 12.01
C THR A 215 -9.55 -13.57 12.29
N GLU A 216 -9.32 -12.53 11.47
CA GLU A 216 -10.01 -11.24 11.58
C GLU A 216 -11.53 -11.41 11.45
N THR A 217 -11.97 -12.31 10.55
CA THR A 217 -13.38 -12.64 10.40
C THR A 217 -13.96 -13.25 11.67
N VAL A 218 -13.24 -14.18 12.33
CA VAL A 218 -13.68 -14.75 13.62
C VAL A 218 -13.85 -13.63 14.65
N PHE A 219 -12.85 -12.77 14.83
CA PHE A 219 -12.91 -11.69 15.82
C PHE A 219 -14.07 -10.73 15.56
N ALA A 220 -14.26 -10.33 14.30
CA ALA A 220 -15.36 -9.45 13.92
C ALA A 220 -16.73 -10.09 14.22
N LEU A 221 -16.91 -11.37 13.87
CA LEU A 221 -18.17 -12.07 14.07
C LEU A 221 -18.47 -12.32 15.56
N VAL A 222 -17.48 -12.72 16.36
CA VAL A 222 -17.63 -12.91 17.83
C VAL A 222 -17.93 -11.59 18.53
N SER A 223 -17.35 -10.47 18.06
CA SER A 223 -17.62 -9.15 18.63
C SER A 223 -19.08 -8.71 18.47
N ALA A 224 -19.74 -9.17 17.41
CA ALA A 224 -21.15 -8.88 17.15
C ALA A 224 -22.10 -9.89 17.81
N ASP A 225 -21.73 -11.18 17.79
CA ASP A 225 -22.46 -12.25 18.46
C ASP A 225 -21.45 -13.29 18.99
N PRO A 226 -21.24 -13.35 20.31
CA PRO A 226 -20.35 -14.34 20.92
C PRO A 226 -20.72 -15.80 20.64
N LYS A 227 -21.94 -16.07 20.15
CA LYS A 227 -22.42 -17.40 19.78
C LYS A 227 -22.56 -17.59 18.27
N SER A 228 -21.95 -16.72 17.47
CA SER A 228 -22.01 -16.77 16.01
C SER A 228 -21.62 -18.15 15.46
N PRO A 229 -22.53 -18.89 14.78
CA PRO A 229 -22.20 -20.18 14.18
C PRO A 229 -21.16 -20.08 13.07
N ALA A 230 -21.15 -18.95 12.35
CA ALA A 230 -20.15 -18.67 11.31
C ALA A 230 -18.76 -18.43 11.92
N ALA A 231 -18.69 -17.71 13.05
CA ALA A 231 -17.43 -17.55 13.79
C ALA A 231 -16.90 -18.90 14.28
N LYS A 232 -17.78 -19.70 14.89
CA LYS A 232 -17.42 -21.04 15.36
C LYS A 232 -16.89 -21.91 14.22
N LYS A 233 -17.55 -21.92 13.07
CA LYS A 233 -17.13 -22.74 11.93
C LYS A 233 -15.75 -22.32 11.41
N ALA A 234 -15.49 -21.01 11.32
CA ALA A 234 -14.18 -20.50 10.90
C ALA A 234 -13.08 -20.76 11.94
N ALA A 235 -13.40 -20.67 13.23
CA ALA A 235 -12.50 -21.06 14.31
C ALA A 235 -12.16 -22.56 14.27
N ASP A 236 -13.16 -23.42 14.08
CA ASP A 236 -12.98 -24.87 13.97
C ASP A 236 -12.09 -25.24 12.75
N PHE A 237 -12.21 -24.51 11.64
CA PHE A 237 -11.32 -24.66 10.48
C PHE A 237 -9.86 -24.32 10.83
N LEU A 238 -9.62 -23.17 11.46
CA LEU A 238 -8.29 -22.73 11.89
C LEU A 238 -7.64 -23.69 12.90
N ALA A 239 -8.45 -24.29 13.78
CA ALA A 239 -8.02 -25.23 14.80
C ALA A 239 -7.63 -26.62 14.25
N THR A 240 -7.85 -26.90 12.96
CA THR A 240 -7.35 -28.15 12.38
C THR A 240 -5.82 -28.13 12.31
N PRO A 241 -5.14 -29.27 12.58
CA PRO A 241 -3.67 -29.31 12.61
C PRO A 241 -3.01 -28.77 11.33
N ALA A 242 -3.58 -29.08 10.16
CA ALA A 242 -3.05 -28.61 8.89
C ALA A 242 -3.08 -27.08 8.76
N GLN A 243 -4.12 -26.41 9.28
CA GLN A 243 -4.26 -24.96 9.17
C GLN A 243 -3.48 -24.25 10.27
N THR A 244 -3.49 -24.80 11.49
CA THR A 244 -2.66 -24.33 12.60
C THR A 244 -1.18 -24.39 12.23
N ASP A 245 -0.71 -25.51 11.69
CA ASP A 245 0.69 -25.69 11.28
C ASP A 245 1.06 -24.73 10.15
N ALA A 246 0.22 -24.64 9.11
CA ALA A 246 0.47 -23.75 7.97
C ALA A 246 0.56 -22.28 8.38
N TYR A 247 -0.25 -21.86 9.36
CA TYR A 247 -0.30 -20.47 9.77
C TYR A 247 0.75 -20.11 10.82
N ALA A 248 0.90 -20.93 11.87
CA ALA A 248 1.85 -20.68 12.93
C ALA A 248 3.30 -21.01 12.51
N TYR A 249 3.50 -21.91 11.54
CA TYR A 249 4.84 -22.39 11.15
C TYR A 249 5.06 -22.29 9.64
N PRO A 250 5.17 -21.06 9.08
CA PRO A 250 5.36 -20.88 7.63
C PRO A 250 6.68 -21.47 7.11
N ALA A 251 7.69 -21.64 7.97
CA ALA A 251 8.96 -22.30 7.65
C ALA A 251 8.92 -23.84 7.85
N GLY A 252 7.75 -24.40 8.20
CA GLY A 252 7.56 -25.80 8.55
C GLY A 252 7.55 -26.05 10.06
N LYS A 253 6.85 -27.12 10.48
CA LYS A 253 6.50 -27.46 11.87
C LYS A 253 7.67 -27.54 12.88
N ASP A 254 8.90 -27.75 12.39
CA ASP A 254 10.09 -27.87 13.24
C ASP A 254 10.84 -26.52 13.38
N GLY A 255 10.32 -25.45 12.75
CA GLY A 255 10.84 -24.09 12.81
C GLY A 255 10.29 -23.26 13.97
N ILE A 256 10.82 -22.05 14.14
CA ILE A 256 10.30 -21.08 15.12
C ILE A 256 8.92 -20.61 14.65
N PRO A 257 7.88 -20.63 15.51
CA PRO A 257 6.56 -20.17 15.11
C PRO A 257 6.53 -18.66 14.88
N ASP A 258 5.68 -18.22 13.96
CA ASP A 258 5.27 -16.83 13.89
C ASP A 258 4.47 -16.47 15.15
N ALA A 259 5.05 -15.60 15.98
CA ALA A 259 4.48 -15.25 17.28
C ALA A 259 3.10 -14.58 17.16
N THR A 260 2.86 -13.83 16.08
CA THR A 260 1.59 -13.13 15.85
C THR A 260 0.50 -14.11 15.44
N ALA A 261 0.80 -15.01 14.51
CA ALA A 261 -0.10 -16.08 14.09
C ALA A 261 -0.45 -17.01 15.26
N ALA A 262 0.55 -17.39 16.06
CA ALA A 262 0.33 -18.23 17.26
C ALA A 262 -0.57 -17.53 18.29
N ALA A 263 -0.34 -16.25 18.58
CA ALA A 263 -1.18 -15.49 19.52
C ALA A 263 -2.63 -15.36 19.01
N ARG A 264 -2.81 -15.15 17.71
CA ARG A 264 -4.12 -15.07 17.06
C ARG A 264 -4.87 -16.40 17.12
N LEU A 265 -4.20 -17.51 16.81
CA LEU A 265 -4.77 -18.85 16.90
C LEU A 265 -5.18 -19.18 18.34
N ALA A 266 -4.38 -18.78 19.34
CA ALA A 266 -4.74 -18.94 20.74
C ALA A 266 -6.02 -18.17 21.09
N LEU A 267 -6.17 -16.93 20.62
CA LEU A 267 -7.37 -16.12 20.88
C LEU A 267 -8.63 -16.67 20.17
N VAL A 268 -8.48 -17.30 19.01
CA VAL A 268 -9.59 -17.93 18.28
C VAL A 268 -10.05 -19.25 18.94
N ALA A 269 -9.21 -19.87 19.76
CA ALA A 269 -9.50 -21.14 20.41
C ALA A 269 -10.36 -21.02 21.69
N GLU A 270 -10.57 -19.79 22.21
CA GLU A 270 -11.41 -19.50 23.39
C GLU A 270 -12.90 -19.31 23.03
#